data_AF-A0A3B0UHD6-F1
#
_entry.id   AF-A0A3B0UHD6-F1
#
_cell.length_a   1.000
_cell.length_b   1.000
_cell.length_c   1.000
_cell.angle_alpha   90.00
_cell.angle_beta   90.00
_cell.angle_gamma   90.00
#
_symmetry.space_group_name_H-M   'P 1'
#
loop_
_entity.id
_entity.type
_entity.pdbx_description
1 polymer ?
#
loop_
_entity_poly.entity_id
_entity_poly.type
_entity_poly.pdbx_seq_one_letter_code
_entity_poly.pdbx_strand_id
1 'polypeptide(L)'
;MGGAWSYLLTDGLGSVRQITDASGGVLGEMVYSPFGELESMSGPPAMFGFTGEQQGGVNGLVYLRARYYNPALGRFLTQDSLIPDVTNGQALNAYTYVYNDPINLVDPGGNIPSLPTRQDVRNATRRGFEKGLDFLSWWNSKPDD
;
A
#
# COMPACT_ATOMS: atom_id res chain seq x y z
N MET A 1 31.19 12.49 14.35
CA MET A 1 31.03 11.27 13.55
C MET A 1 30.13 11.62 12.38
N GLY A 2 30.64 11.63 11.15
CA GLY A 2 29.81 11.93 9.97
C GLY A 2 28.96 10.72 9.62
N GLY A 3 27.64 10.82 9.72
CA GLY A 3 26.74 9.74 9.32
C GLY A 3 26.77 9.56 7.80
N ALA A 4 27.05 8.34 7.35
CA ALA A 4 26.89 7.99 5.94
C ALA A 4 25.39 7.90 5.62
N TRP A 5 24.94 8.60 4.59
CA TRP A 5 23.55 8.54 4.13
C TRP A 5 23.29 7.26 3.34
N SER A 6 22.14 6.65 3.60
CA SER A 6 21.58 5.54 2.81
C SER A 6 20.22 5.93 2.25
N TYR A 7 19.90 5.46 1.05
CA TYR A 7 18.68 5.76 0.33
C TYR A 7 17.88 4.49 0.09
N LEU A 8 16.56 4.56 0.29
CA LEU A 8 15.65 3.43 0.06
C LEU A 8 15.04 3.56 -1.35
N LEU A 9 15.15 2.50 -2.14
CA LEU A 9 14.57 2.42 -3.47
C LEU A 9 13.35 1.50 -3.41
N THR A 10 12.22 1.98 -3.90
CA THR A 10 10.92 1.29 -3.76
C THR A 10 10.36 0.81 -5.09
N ASP A 11 9.52 -0.22 -5.05
CA ASP A 11 8.69 -0.64 -6.18
C ASP A 11 7.44 0.25 -6.37
N GLY A 12 6.54 -0.15 -7.27
CA GLY A 12 5.31 0.58 -7.59
C GLY A 12 4.28 0.64 -6.46
N LEU A 13 4.34 -0.29 -5.50
CA LEU A 13 3.52 -0.29 -4.29
C LEU A 13 4.18 0.47 -3.14
N GLY A 14 5.42 0.92 -3.31
CA GLY A 14 6.22 1.57 -2.28
C GLY A 14 7.04 0.60 -1.44
N SER A 15 7.07 -0.69 -1.76
CA SER A 15 7.87 -1.66 -1.01
C SER A 15 9.36 -1.40 -1.24
N VAL A 16 10.16 -1.36 -0.16
CA VAL A 16 11.61 -1.16 -0.26
C VAL A 16 12.26 -2.39 -0.93
N ARG A 17 12.87 -2.21 -2.09
CA ARG A 17 13.57 -3.30 -2.81
C ARG A 17 15.07 -3.25 -2.63
N GLN A 18 15.64 -2.05 -2.50
CA GLN A 18 17.08 -1.88 -2.36
C GLN A 18 17.41 -0.72 -1.41
N ILE A 19 18.59 -0.82 -0.80
CA ILE A 19 19.22 0.23 -0.02
C ILE A 19 20.52 0.60 -0.74
N THR A 20 20.73 1.87 -1.04
CA THR A 20 21.96 2.34 -1.70
C THR A 20 22.70 3.40 -0.90
N ASP A 21 24.00 3.53 -1.13
CA ASP A 21 24.78 4.66 -0.65
C ASP A 21 24.58 5.90 -1.55
N ALA A 22 25.27 7.00 -1.21
CA ALA A 22 25.22 8.26 -1.95
C ALA A 22 25.83 8.21 -3.37
N SER A 23 26.60 7.17 -3.68
CA SER A 23 27.16 6.92 -5.01
C SER A 23 26.31 5.96 -5.86
N GLY A 24 25.21 5.45 -5.30
CA GLY A 24 24.36 4.46 -5.95
C GLY A 24 24.84 3.01 -5.80
N GLY A 25 25.85 2.76 -4.97
CA GLY A 25 26.28 1.41 -4.61
C GLY A 25 25.19 0.70 -3.79
N VAL A 26 24.84 -0.54 -4.16
CA VAL A 26 23.83 -1.33 -3.46
C VAL A 26 24.40 -1.86 -2.15
N LEU A 27 23.81 -1.43 -1.03
CA LEU A 27 24.15 -1.85 0.33
C LEU A 27 23.30 -3.03 0.82
N GLY A 28 22.10 -3.19 0.26
CA GLY A 28 21.17 -4.25 0.62
C GLY A 28 20.03 -4.39 -0.38
N GLU A 29 19.41 -5.57 -0.38
CA GLU A 29 18.30 -5.94 -1.26
C GLU A 29 17.26 -6.73 -0.47
N MET A 30 15.99 -6.53 -0.82
CA MET A 30 14.84 -7.23 -0.25
C MET A 30 13.96 -7.79 -1.36
N VAL A 31 13.58 -9.05 -1.20
CA VAL A 31 12.67 -9.75 -2.10
C VAL A 31 11.43 -10.16 -1.33
N TYR A 32 10.27 -9.69 -1.79
CA TYR A 32 8.97 -10.02 -1.21
C TYR A 32 8.14 -10.92 -2.12
N SER A 33 7.35 -11.80 -1.51
CA SER A 33 6.22 -12.47 -2.15
C SER A 33 5.08 -11.48 -2.46
N PRO A 34 4.04 -11.87 -3.22
CA PRO A 34 2.89 -11.01 -3.51
C PRO A 34 2.18 -10.47 -2.26
N PHE A 35 2.14 -11.25 -1.17
CA PHE A 35 1.54 -10.84 0.10
C PHE A 35 2.55 -10.15 1.03
N GLY A 36 3.77 -9.88 0.57
CA GLY A 36 4.76 -9.13 1.34
C GLY A 36 5.62 -9.96 2.28
N GLU A 37 5.58 -11.29 2.18
CA GLU A 37 6.49 -12.16 2.92
C GLU A 37 7.91 -11.96 2.40
N LEU A 38 8.87 -11.74 3.29
CA LEU A 38 10.26 -11.51 2.93
C LEU A 38 10.93 -12.85 2.60
N GLU A 39 11.07 -13.13 1.30
CA GLU A 39 11.67 -14.35 0.75
C GLU A 39 13.19 -14.34 0.89
N SER A 40 13.81 -13.18 0.70
CA SER A 40 15.25 -13.02 0.90
C SER A 40 15.63 -11.58 1.23
N MET A 41 16.72 -11.45 1.97
CA MET A 41 17.28 -10.15 2.35
C MET A 41 18.80 -10.21 2.42
N SER A 42 19.44 -9.14 1.96
CA SER A 42 20.87 -8.89 2.18
C SER A 42 21.09 -7.47 2.70
N GLY A 43 22.23 -7.26 3.36
CA GLY A 43 22.60 -5.95 3.88
C GLY A 43 21.90 -5.59 5.20
N PRO A 44 21.93 -4.30 5.58
CA PRO A 44 21.37 -3.85 6.86
C PRO A 44 19.83 -3.84 6.85
N PRO A 45 19.18 -4.08 8.01
CA PRO A 45 17.72 -3.95 8.14
C PRO A 45 17.27 -2.52 7.89
N ALA A 46 16.16 -2.37 7.13
CA ALA A 46 15.45 -1.11 7.02
C ALA A 46 14.26 -1.08 7.98
N MET A 47 13.94 0.10 8.49
CA MET A 47 12.75 0.31 9.32
C MET A 47 11.45 0.16 8.53
N PHE A 48 11.50 0.45 7.23
CA PHE A 48 10.37 0.36 6.30
C PHE A 48 10.63 -0.76 5.29
N GLY A 49 9.57 -1.47 4.90
CA GLY A 49 9.67 -2.58 3.96
C GLY A 49 8.49 -2.62 2.99
N PHE A 50 7.74 -3.73 3.00
CA PHE A 50 6.55 -3.95 2.19
C PHE A 50 5.59 -2.75 2.25
N THR A 51 5.16 -2.31 1.06
CA THR A 51 4.29 -1.15 0.83
C THR A 51 4.73 0.15 1.53
N GLY A 52 6.02 0.28 1.88
CA GLY A 52 6.56 1.45 2.58
C GLY A 52 6.21 1.50 4.06
N GLU A 53 5.69 0.42 4.62
CA GLU A 53 5.19 0.36 5.99
C GLU A 53 6.23 -0.16 6.96
N GLN A 54 6.06 0.20 8.23
CA GLN A 54 7.01 -0.18 9.26
C GLN A 54 7.03 -1.70 9.44
N GLN A 55 8.21 -2.30 9.29
CA GLN A 55 8.41 -3.73 9.57
C GLN A 55 9.00 -3.89 10.96
N GLY A 56 8.29 -4.62 11.82
CA GLY A 56 8.63 -4.78 13.23
C GLY A 56 9.43 -6.03 13.50
N GLY A 57 10.77 -5.95 13.46
CA GLY A 57 11.69 -6.93 14.03
C GLY A 57 11.48 -8.40 13.62
N VAL A 58 12.05 -9.33 14.40
CA VAL A 58 12.30 -10.76 14.11
C VAL A 58 11.08 -11.58 13.63
N ASN A 59 9.85 -11.05 13.74
CA ASN A 59 8.62 -11.79 13.52
C ASN A 59 7.97 -11.54 12.14
N GLY A 60 8.54 -10.64 11.31
CA GLY A 60 8.07 -10.39 9.94
C GLY A 60 6.71 -9.68 9.82
N LEU A 61 6.19 -9.12 10.92
CA LEU A 61 4.91 -8.41 10.92
C LEU A 61 5.04 -7.00 10.34
N VAL A 62 3.99 -6.55 9.64
CA VAL A 62 3.87 -5.20 9.09
C VAL A 62 2.88 -4.41 9.94
N TYR A 63 3.31 -3.25 10.43
CA TYR A 63 2.47 -2.36 11.23
C TYR A 63 1.75 -1.35 10.34
N LEU A 64 0.42 -1.48 10.23
CA LEU A 64 -0.44 -0.63 9.41
C LEU A 64 -1.27 0.34 10.28
N ARG A 65 -0.66 0.91 11.32
CA ARG A 65 -1.28 1.84 12.28
C ARG A 65 -2.38 1.20 13.11
N ALA A 66 -3.56 0.97 12.52
CA ALA A 66 -4.70 0.38 13.22
C ALA A 66 -4.50 -1.11 13.53
N ARG A 67 -3.76 -1.83 12.69
CA ARG A 67 -3.62 -3.29 12.79
C ARG A 67 -2.22 -3.77 12.44
N TYR A 68 -1.88 -4.96 12.96
CA TYR A 68 -0.72 -5.72 12.53
C TYR A 68 -1.14 -6.72 11.45
N TYR A 69 -0.45 -6.66 10.33
CA TYR A 69 -0.57 -7.58 9.22
C TYR A 69 0.51 -8.65 9.30
N ASN A 70 0.14 -9.91 9.04
CA ASN A 70 1.07 -11.03 8.93
C ASN A 70 1.19 -11.44 7.46
N PRO A 71 2.31 -11.08 6.80
CA PRO A 71 2.54 -11.40 5.40
C PRO A 71 2.61 -12.91 5.11
N ALA A 72 3.20 -13.70 6.02
CA ALA A 72 3.32 -15.16 5.85
C ALA A 72 1.94 -15.87 5.86
N LEU A 73 0.96 -15.28 6.54
CA LEU A 73 -0.43 -15.77 6.52
C LEU A 73 -1.31 -15.07 5.47
N GLY A 74 -0.85 -13.96 4.89
CA GLY A 74 -1.66 -13.12 4.01
C GLY A 74 -2.88 -12.49 4.69
N ARG A 75 -2.85 -12.29 6.03
CA ARG A 75 -4.01 -11.87 6.84
C ARG A 75 -3.61 -10.90 7.97
N PHE A 76 -4.58 -10.13 8.44
CA PHE A 76 -4.45 -9.38 9.70
C PHE A 76 -4.52 -10.29 10.92
N LEU A 77 -3.85 -9.91 12.01
CA LEU A 77 -3.91 -10.63 13.28
C LEU A 77 -5.17 -10.33 14.09
N THR A 78 -5.82 -9.20 13.81
CA THR A 78 -7.02 -8.74 14.50
C THR A 78 -8.12 -8.42 13.49
N GLN A 79 -9.36 -8.57 13.94
CA GLN A 79 -10.54 -8.22 13.16
C GLN A 79 -10.54 -6.73 12.77
N ASP A 80 -10.97 -6.42 11.56
CA ASP A 80 -11.32 -5.05 11.14
C ASP A 80 -12.48 -4.50 11.98
N SER A 81 -12.36 -3.24 12.37
CA SER A 81 -13.45 -2.51 13.04
C SER A 81 -14.43 -1.92 12.02
N LEU A 82 -14.06 -1.86 10.75
CA LEU A 82 -14.81 -1.31 9.64
C LEU A 82 -15.10 -2.37 8.59
N ILE A 83 -16.15 -2.14 7.80
CA ILE A 83 -16.38 -2.86 6.54
C ILE A 83 -16.19 -1.82 5.43
N PRO A 84 -15.08 -1.86 4.68
CA PRO A 84 -14.73 -0.79 3.75
C PRO A 84 -15.65 -0.73 2.51
N ASP A 85 -16.28 -1.84 2.13
CA ASP A 85 -17.24 -1.91 1.02
C ASP A 85 -18.24 -3.06 1.19
N VAL A 86 -19.46 -2.75 1.62
CA VAL A 86 -20.52 -3.77 1.84
C VAL A 86 -20.99 -4.47 0.57
N THR A 87 -20.68 -3.93 -0.61
CA THR A 87 -21.06 -4.52 -1.91
C THR A 87 -20.03 -5.54 -2.41
N ASN A 88 -18.84 -5.55 -1.82
CA ASN A 88 -17.78 -6.49 -2.15
C ASN A 88 -17.72 -7.62 -1.11
N GLY A 89 -17.99 -8.85 -1.53
CA GLY A 89 -17.94 -10.01 -0.64
C GLY A 89 -16.59 -10.24 0.05
N GLN A 90 -15.47 -9.81 -0.56
CA GLN A 90 -14.15 -9.88 0.06
C GLN A 90 -13.99 -8.92 1.24
N ALA A 91 -14.70 -7.80 1.25
CA ALA A 91 -14.68 -6.83 2.35
C ALA A 91 -15.39 -7.36 3.61
N LEU A 92 -16.26 -8.36 3.47
CA LEU A 92 -16.97 -8.96 4.60
C LEU A 92 -16.07 -9.88 5.45
N ASN A 93 -14.94 -10.32 4.91
CA ASN A 93 -13.94 -11.01 5.69
C ASN A 93 -13.03 -9.98 6.39
N ALA A 94 -13.26 -9.82 7.69
CA ALA A 94 -12.61 -8.80 8.51
C ALA A 94 -11.11 -9.07 8.81
N TYR A 95 -10.53 -10.17 8.33
CA TYR A 95 -9.09 -10.45 8.45
C TYR A 95 -8.32 -10.31 7.14
N THR A 96 -9.01 -9.97 6.05
CA THR A 96 -8.42 -9.94 4.71
C THR A 96 -7.52 -8.72 4.54
N TYR A 97 -6.35 -8.90 3.96
CA TYR A 97 -5.54 -7.78 3.46
C TYR A 97 -6.00 -7.44 2.04
N VAL A 98 -6.39 -6.18 1.82
CA VAL A 98 -6.69 -5.56 0.52
C VAL A 98 -7.54 -6.41 -0.44
N TYR A 99 -8.63 -6.99 0.07
CA TYR A 99 -9.54 -7.84 -0.72
C TYR A 99 -8.87 -9.06 -1.39
N ASN A 100 -7.75 -9.53 -0.83
CA ASN A 100 -6.87 -10.54 -1.44
C ASN A 100 -6.25 -10.11 -2.79
N ASP A 101 -6.09 -8.80 -3.04
CA ASP A 101 -5.41 -8.25 -4.22
C ASP A 101 -4.18 -7.39 -3.87
N PRO A 102 -3.14 -7.99 -3.25
CA PRO A 102 -1.98 -7.26 -2.76
C PRO A 102 -1.01 -6.78 -3.84
N ILE A 103 -1.23 -7.16 -5.10
CA ILE A 103 -0.44 -6.69 -6.25
C ILE A 103 -0.91 -5.30 -6.71
N ASN A 104 -2.20 -4.98 -6.54
CA ASN A 104 -2.79 -3.75 -7.06
C ASN A 104 -3.16 -2.75 -5.97
N LEU A 105 -3.30 -3.20 -4.73
CA LEU A 105 -3.85 -2.41 -3.62
C LEU A 105 -2.92 -2.40 -2.40
N VAL A 106 -3.04 -1.34 -1.62
CA VAL A 106 -2.36 -1.12 -0.34
C VAL A 106 -3.37 -0.69 0.72
N ASP A 107 -3.08 -0.89 2.00
CA ASP A 107 -3.93 -0.43 3.12
C ASP A 107 -3.12 0.43 4.11
N PRO A 108 -2.89 1.73 3.79
CA PRO A 108 -2.02 2.58 4.61
C PRO A 108 -2.57 2.84 6.01
N GLY A 109 -3.90 2.82 6.16
CA GLY A 109 -4.57 3.02 7.45
C GLY A 109 -4.81 1.73 8.23
N GLY A 110 -4.58 0.58 7.61
CA GLY A 110 -4.93 -0.72 8.14
C GLY A 110 -6.43 -0.91 8.33
N ASN A 111 -7.30 -0.31 7.52
CA ASN A 111 -8.76 -0.57 7.52
C ASN A 111 -9.41 -0.44 6.14
N ILE A 112 -8.80 0.30 5.21
CA ILE A 112 -9.44 0.65 3.94
C ILE A 112 -8.42 0.45 2.81
N PRO A 113 -8.66 -0.55 1.94
CA PRO A 113 -7.84 -0.74 0.75
C PRO A 113 -7.91 0.48 -0.17
N SER A 114 -6.77 0.84 -0.73
CA SER A 114 -6.57 1.99 -1.61
C SER A 114 -5.62 1.61 -2.74
N LEU A 115 -5.58 2.39 -3.81
CA LEU A 115 -4.56 2.17 -4.83
C LEU A 115 -3.23 2.74 -4.31
N PRO A 116 -2.08 2.30 -4.84
CA PRO A 116 -0.83 2.99 -4.55
C PRO A 116 -0.93 4.48 -4.94
N THR A 117 -0.35 5.36 -4.12
CA THR A 117 -0.62 6.81 -4.08
C THR A 117 -0.53 7.53 -5.43
N ARG A 118 0.31 7.08 -6.36
CA ARG A 118 0.38 7.65 -7.74
C ARG A 118 -0.87 7.36 -8.57
N GLN A 119 -1.42 6.15 -8.42
CA GLN A 119 -2.64 5.74 -9.10
C GLN A 119 -3.87 6.41 -8.47
N ASP A 120 -3.86 6.61 -7.15
CA ASP A 120 -4.91 7.35 -6.42
C ASP A 120 -5.02 8.80 -6.88
N VAL A 121 -3.90 9.53 -6.99
CA VAL A 121 -3.92 10.92 -7.51
C VAL A 121 -4.45 10.95 -8.94
N ARG A 122 -4.02 10.01 -9.81
CA ARG A 122 -4.49 9.92 -11.19
C ARG A 122 -5.98 9.60 -11.29
N ASN A 123 -6.45 8.65 -10.48
CA ASN A 123 -7.84 8.18 -10.51
C ASN A 123 -8.79 9.14 -9.78
N ALA A 124 -8.34 9.85 -8.75
CA ALA A 124 -9.09 10.95 -8.14
C ALA A 124 -9.25 12.11 -9.13
N THR A 125 -8.18 12.47 -9.84
CA THR A 125 -8.22 13.48 -10.90
C THR A 125 -9.17 13.08 -12.03
N ARG A 126 -9.10 11.81 -12.48
CA ARG A 126 -10.00 11.26 -13.51
C ARG A 126 -11.46 11.28 -13.08
N ARG A 127 -11.78 10.76 -11.88
CA ARG A 127 -13.15 10.75 -11.35
C ARG A 127 -13.70 12.16 -11.14
N GLY A 128 -12.86 13.11 -10.74
CA GLY A 128 -13.23 14.53 -10.65
C GLY A 128 -13.57 15.14 -12.02
N PHE A 129 -12.79 14.81 -13.05
CA PHE A 129 -13.03 15.24 -14.42
C PHE A 129 -14.31 14.61 -15.01
N GLU A 130 -14.49 13.29 -14.87
CA GLU A 130 -15.68 12.56 -15.33
C GLU A 130 -16.96 13.10 -14.66
N LYS A 131 -16.96 13.27 -13.33
CA LYS A 131 -18.10 13.90 -12.62
C LYS A 131 -18.37 15.33 -13.10
N GLY A 132 -17.33 16.08 -13.45
CA GLY A 132 -17.47 17.43 -14.02
C GLY A 132 -18.12 17.41 -15.41
N LEU A 133 -17.76 16.44 -16.25
CA LEU A 133 -18.39 16.24 -17.55
C LEU A 133 -19.85 15.77 -17.42
N ASP A 134 -20.14 14.88 -16.48
CA ASP A 134 -21.51 14.43 -16.19
C ASP A 134 -22.39 15.60 -15.73
N PHE A 135 -21.86 16.46 -14.84
CA PHE A 135 -22.55 17.67 -14.39
C PHE A 135 -22.80 18.66 -15.53
N LEU A 136 -21.80 18.90 -16.39
CA LEU A 136 -21.93 19.81 -17.52
C LEU A 136 -22.91 19.26 -18.58
N SER A 137 -22.90 17.95 -18.81
CA SER A 137 -23.86 17.25 -19.67
C SER A 137 -25.28 17.43 -19.15
N TRP A 138 -25.49 17.17 -17.85
CA TRP A 138 -26.77 17.40 -17.18
C TRP A 138 -27.22 18.86 -17.25
N TRP A 139 -26.31 19.82 -17.01
CA TRP A 139 -26.62 21.26 -17.05
C TRP A 139 -27.12 21.72 -18.43
N ASN A 140 -26.57 21.14 -19.50
CA ASN A 140 -26.97 21.45 -20.86
C ASN A 140 -28.23 20.70 -21.32
N SER A 141 -28.65 19.65 -20.60
CA SER A 141 -29.84 18.86 -20.91
C SER A 141 -31.01 19.11 -19.98
N LYS A 142 -30.84 19.97 -18.96
CA LYS A 142 -31.92 20.28 -18.03
C LYS A 142 -33.03 21.05 -18.76
N PRO A 143 -34.32 20.82 -18.43
CA PRO A 143 -35.39 21.64 -18.93
C PRO A 143 -35.18 23.11 -18.53
N ASP A 144 -35.54 24.03 -19.42
CA ASP A 144 -35.68 25.43 -19.06
C ASP A 144 -37.00 25.59 -18.28
N ASP A 145 -36.92 26.07 -17.05
CA ASP A 145 -38.07 26.38 -16.19
C ASP A 145 -38.76 27.70 -16.61
#